data_AF-A0A957HP16-F1
#
_entry.id   AF-A0A957HP16-F1
#
_cell.length_a   1.000
_cell.length_b   1.000
_cell.length_c   1.000
_cell.angle_alpha   90.00
_cell.angle_beta   90.00
_cell.angle_gamma   90.00
#
_symmetry.space_group_name_H-M   'P 1'
#
loop_
_entity.id
_entity.type
_entity.pdbx_description
1 polymer ?
#
loop_
_entity_poly.entity_id
_entity_poly.type
_entity_poly.pdbx_seq_one_letter_code
_entity_poly.pdbx_strand_id
1 'polypeptide(L)'
;MNLIDHFYVDKQTGTFADDLVAAGFVRVLQELFFQQGISANITQVDEGFAYAIQCEPPLDLERVGAEKRSFYPAPIIQTVKNQKKLPPNMPPAAFISYEDAKTQRNQYLDAYKQLDKTAKRADFLGEEHPALASLPPAPHPHWHIFRMINPAALIGYNGLMTQWLHLIQAGQQGSVYKLLCHLFSQSPNDIEPTIKAWRDLAKPNGWKLVDATASQFYNPSQGKGINKPLPNGVGLGNLKGFWLLEWLKAIGLYQIGYTRLLQGSKDRKTYIPAYGRMTPNVAQAVYRKFLSRMRFSETAVRSDILTVIRYLQAFLDYGIPDEGESEETAWMNELTGTTYTPADHIHGFQVAFYKDLGNAVTTMNLSFLNLPGWVTVQQDDDVDMYQSVLAEHTDIVRQFAENKGEEIDLLQMFRDFIVADNLDPFFEFTTAYSSWIISQGEKSSFPPRQFNVHNLRRLILNNQANLREILDSPGFINIARAIRESTVRVQYWKNKKNDKRYTVRYGLGRDLVRQSQYPTDFVAALSEFILNYNAENAQVLERYPEERYPQYKNKYRWDVQTRDMDEIVELIDEHGSNLVAKLLVAYGYASEYRAMTEKEEAAA
;
A
#
# COMPACT_ATOMS: atom_id res chain seq x y z
N MET A 1 -40.02 -7.08 -19.18
CA MET A 1 -38.66 -7.31 -18.63
C MET A 1 -37.78 -6.15 -19.04
N ASN A 2 -37.68 -5.18 -18.15
CA ASN A 2 -36.72 -4.08 -18.25
C ASN A 2 -35.39 -4.58 -17.68
N LEU A 3 -34.57 -5.20 -18.53
CA LEU A 3 -33.29 -5.80 -18.18
C LEU A 3 -32.16 -4.80 -18.43
N ILE A 4 -31.23 -4.68 -17.49
CA ILE A 4 -30.02 -3.85 -17.63
C ILE A 4 -28.79 -4.67 -17.27
N ASP A 5 -27.82 -4.71 -18.16
CA ASP A 5 -26.53 -5.40 -17.99
C ASP A 5 -25.35 -4.43 -17.80
N HIS A 6 -25.49 -3.16 -18.19
CA HIS A 6 -24.44 -2.14 -18.06
C HIS A 6 -24.90 -0.95 -17.22
N PHE A 7 -24.03 -0.52 -16.33
CA PHE A 7 -24.16 0.72 -15.57
C PHE A 7 -22.88 1.55 -15.67
N TYR A 8 -23.01 2.86 -15.44
CA TYR A 8 -21.93 3.83 -15.50
C TYR A 8 -21.99 4.75 -14.28
N VAL A 9 -20.89 4.88 -13.56
CA VAL A 9 -20.72 5.85 -12.47
C VAL A 9 -19.71 6.89 -12.92
N ASP A 10 -20.18 8.09 -13.27
CA ASP A 10 -19.34 9.18 -13.77
C ASP A 10 -18.38 9.69 -12.68
N LYS A 11 -17.15 10.02 -13.10
CA LYS A 11 -16.17 10.67 -12.22
C LYS A 11 -16.38 12.18 -12.22
N GLN A 12 -17.05 12.69 -11.20
CA GLN A 12 -17.43 14.10 -11.13
C GLN A 12 -16.40 14.97 -10.42
N THR A 13 -15.65 14.39 -9.48
CA THR A 13 -14.76 15.14 -8.60
C THR A 13 -13.28 14.96 -8.92
N GLY A 14 -12.91 13.87 -9.60
CA GLY A 14 -11.51 13.47 -9.78
C GLY A 14 -10.83 13.12 -8.46
N THR A 15 -11.60 12.73 -7.45
CA THR A 15 -11.11 12.34 -6.12
C THR A 15 -11.70 11.01 -5.71
N PHE A 16 -11.26 10.47 -4.56
CA PHE A 16 -11.83 9.22 -4.07
C PHE A 16 -13.35 9.25 -3.83
N ALA A 17 -13.98 10.42 -3.81
CA ALA A 17 -15.44 10.47 -3.71
C ALA A 17 -16.11 9.66 -4.82
N ASP A 18 -15.54 9.67 -6.03
CA ASP A 18 -16.04 8.95 -7.19
C ASP A 18 -15.86 7.43 -7.02
N ASP A 19 -14.66 6.98 -6.58
CA ASP A 19 -14.37 5.58 -6.23
C ASP A 19 -15.34 5.04 -5.18
N LEU A 20 -15.65 5.86 -4.17
CA LEU A 20 -16.59 5.48 -3.11
C LEU A 20 -18.03 5.37 -3.61
N VAL A 21 -18.48 6.19 -4.57
CA VAL A 21 -19.82 6.01 -5.19
C VAL A 21 -19.86 4.69 -5.95
N ALA A 22 -18.85 4.41 -6.78
CA ALA A 22 -18.78 3.18 -7.57
C ALA A 22 -18.80 1.93 -6.68
N ALA A 23 -17.92 1.87 -5.68
CA ALA A 23 -17.89 0.75 -4.74
C ALA A 23 -19.18 0.62 -3.92
N GLY A 24 -19.81 1.74 -3.55
CA GLY A 24 -21.11 1.76 -2.89
C GLY A 24 -22.21 1.15 -3.76
N PHE A 25 -22.25 1.52 -5.05
CA PHE A 25 -23.25 1.04 -5.99
C PHE A 25 -23.04 -0.43 -6.36
N VAL A 26 -21.79 -0.85 -6.58
CA VAL A 26 -21.43 -2.27 -6.75
C VAL A 26 -21.95 -3.13 -5.59
N ARG A 27 -21.81 -2.66 -4.34
CA ARG A 27 -22.34 -3.39 -3.17
C ARG A 27 -23.86 -3.47 -3.17
N VAL A 28 -24.56 -2.44 -3.68
CA VAL A 28 -26.02 -2.48 -3.89
C VAL A 28 -26.39 -3.51 -4.95
N LEU A 29 -25.68 -3.56 -6.07
CA LEU A 29 -25.92 -4.57 -7.12
C LEU A 29 -25.73 -6.00 -6.60
N GLN A 30 -24.65 -6.27 -5.85
CA GLN A 30 -24.44 -7.57 -5.20
C GLN A 30 -25.63 -7.96 -4.30
N GLU A 31 -26.19 -7.00 -3.54
CA GLU A 31 -27.36 -7.24 -2.71
C GLU A 31 -28.58 -7.60 -3.54
N LEU A 32 -28.83 -6.86 -4.62
CA LEU A 32 -29.99 -7.06 -5.48
C LEU A 32 -29.96 -8.44 -6.15
N PHE A 33 -28.81 -8.88 -6.65
CA PHE A 33 -28.66 -10.22 -7.20
C PHE A 33 -28.84 -11.31 -6.14
N PHE A 34 -28.23 -11.14 -4.95
CA PHE A 34 -28.42 -12.05 -3.83
C PHE A 34 -29.89 -12.18 -3.42
N GLN A 35 -30.62 -11.07 -3.37
CA GLN A 35 -32.05 -11.04 -3.04
C GLN A 35 -32.91 -11.72 -4.09
N GLN A 36 -32.48 -11.68 -5.34
CA GLN A 36 -33.12 -12.40 -6.44
C GLN A 36 -32.77 -13.89 -6.50
N GLY A 37 -31.85 -14.37 -5.66
CA GLY A 37 -31.35 -15.75 -5.67
C GLY A 37 -30.45 -16.04 -6.88
N ILE A 38 -29.83 -15.01 -7.45
CA ILE A 38 -29.01 -15.09 -8.64
C ILE A 38 -27.55 -14.90 -8.23
N SER A 39 -26.68 -15.83 -8.63
CA SER A 39 -25.24 -15.58 -8.64
C SER A 39 -24.92 -14.79 -9.90
N ALA A 40 -24.41 -13.57 -9.75
CA ALA A 40 -24.08 -12.71 -10.87
C ALA A 40 -22.57 -12.43 -10.91
N ASN A 41 -22.00 -12.48 -12.10
CA ASN A 41 -20.68 -11.97 -12.37
C ASN A 41 -20.79 -10.45 -12.55
N ILE A 42 -20.20 -9.69 -11.64
CA ILE A 42 -20.14 -8.23 -11.70
C ILE A 42 -18.70 -7.86 -11.97
N THR A 43 -18.45 -7.11 -13.03
CA THR A 43 -17.13 -6.59 -13.37
C THR A 43 -17.18 -5.07 -13.45
N GLN A 44 -16.27 -4.42 -12.74
CA GLN A 44 -16.04 -2.98 -12.85
C GLN A 44 -14.81 -2.72 -13.72
N VAL A 45 -14.89 -1.74 -14.61
CA VAL A 45 -13.79 -1.26 -15.46
C VAL A 45 -13.73 0.26 -15.38
N ASP A 46 -12.52 0.81 -15.18
CA ASP A 46 -12.25 2.23 -15.32
C ASP A 46 -12.12 2.62 -16.81
N GLU A 47 -13.05 3.43 -17.32
CA GLU A 47 -13.03 3.98 -18.69
C GLU A 47 -12.49 5.42 -18.74
N GLY A 48 -11.83 5.88 -17.67
CA GLY A 48 -11.25 7.21 -17.54
C GLY A 48 -12.26 8.28 -17.12
N PHE A 49 -13.40 8.42 -17.81
CA PHE A 49 -14.44 9.39 -17.47
C PHE A 49 -15.53 8.84 -16.53
N ALA A 50 -15.69 7.52 -16.48
CA ALA A 50 -16.64 6.80 -15.64
C ALA A 50 -16.09 5.43 -15.25
N TYR A 51 -16.70 4.83 -14.23
CA TYR A 51 -16.59 3.39 -13.99
C TYR A 51 -17.74 2.68 -14.70
N ALA A 52 -17.42 1.84 -15.68
CA ALA A 52 -18.37 0.94 -16.31
C ALA A 52 -18.53 -0.32 -15.44
N ILE A 53 -19.77 -0.72 -15.18
CA ILE A 53 -20.09 -1.89 -14.36
C ILE A 53 -20.98 -2.81 -15.20
N GLN A 54 -20.42 -3.95 -15.58
CA GLN A 54 -21.12 -5.00 -16.32
C GLN A 54 -21.65 -6.06 -15.35
N CYS A 55 -22.87 -6.53 -15.59
CA CYS A 55 -23.55 -7.53 -14.79
C CYS A 55 -24.05 -8.68 -15.66
N GLU A 56 -23.66 -9.91 -15.32
CA GLU A 56 -24.10 -11.12 -15.99
C GLU A 56 -24.69 -12.12 -14.98
N PRO A 57 -25.96 -12.53 -15.08
CA PRO A 57 -26.95 -12.10 -16.08
C PRO A 57 -27.41 -10.64 -15.87
N PRO A 58 -28.13 -10.05 -16.85
CA PRO A 58 -28.73 -8.71 -16.71
C PRO A 58 -29.65 -8.60 -15.48
N LEU A 59 -29.65 -7.45 -14.83
CA LEU A 59 -30.50 -7.14 -13.69
C LEU A 59 -31.95 -6.88 -14.12
N ASP A 60 -32.91 -7.57 -13.50
CA ASP A 60 -34.34 -7.35 -13.72
C ASP A 60 -34.87 -6.19 -12.86
N LEU A 61 -35.05 -5.01 -13.49
CA LEU A 61 -35.56 -3.84 -12.79
C LEU A 61 -36.99 -3.99 -12.29
N GLU A 62 -37.83 -4.84 -12.89
CA GLU A 62 -39.19 -5.04 -12.40
C GLU A 62 -39.15 -5.67 -11.01
N ARG A 63 -38.31 -6.70 -10.82
CA ARG A 63 -38.07 -7.35 -9.52
C ARG A 63 -37.43 -6.41 -8.51
N VAL A 64 -36.46 -5.58 -8.92
CA VAL A 64 -35.81 -4.60 -8.02
C VAL A 64 -36.82 -3.69 -7.31
N GLY A 65 -37.87 -3.25 -8.01
CA GLY A 65 -38.87 -2.36 -7.38
C GLY A 65 -39.84 -3.05 -6.45
N ALA A 66 -39.96 -4.37 -6.55
CA ALA A 66 -40.78 -5.17 -5.65
C ALA A 66 -40.02 -5.57 -4.36
N GLU A 67 -38.73 -5.24 -4.29
CA GLU A 67 -37.84 -5.67 -3.23
C GLU A 67 -38.16 -5.04 -1.87
N LYS A 68 -38.23 -5.89 -0.84
CA LYS A 68 -38.64 -5.54 0.53
C LYS A 68 -37.74 -6.13 1.61
N ARG A 69 -36.74 -6.94 1.26
CA ARG A 69 -35.77 -7.47 2.20
C ARG A 69 -34.92 -6.33 2.77
N SER A 70 -34.67 -6.39 4.06
CA SER A 70 -33.85 -5.39 4.74
C SER A 70 -32.38 -5.54 4.37
N PHE A 71 -31.71 -4.40 4.15
CA PHE A 71 -30.30 -4.33 3.77
C PHE A 71 -29.58 -3.27 4.62
N TYR A 72 -28.56 -3.67 5.38
CA TYR A 72 -27.82 -2.78 6.29
C TYR A 72 -26.32 -2.76 5.91
N PRO A 73 -25.93 -2.06 4.83
CA PRO A 73 -24.55 -2.06 4.34
C PRO A 73 -23.56 -1.33 5.24
N ALA A 74 -24.05 -0.43 6.08
CA ALA A 74 -23.27 0.37 7.00
C ALA A 74 -24.09 0.59 8.28
N PRO A 75 -23.48 0.46 9.48
CA PRO A 75 -24.21 0.52 10.73
C PRO A 75 -24.42 1.96 11.20
N ILE A 76 -25.54 2.23 11.86
CA ILE A 76 -25.68 3.41 12.73
C ILE A 76 -24.69 3.28 13.89
N ILE A 77 -23.86 4.31 14.12
CA ILE A 77 -22.91 4.28 15.23
C ILE A 77 -23.58 4.83 16.49
N GLN A 78 -23.83 3.96 17.45
CA GLN A 78 -24.40 4.31 18.75
C GLN A 78 -23.30 4.67 19.73
N THR A 79 -23.51 5.77 20.45
CA THR A 79 -22.64 6.29 21.50
C THR A 79 -23.50 6.66 22.71
N VAL A 80 -22.88 6.77 23.88
CA VAL A 80 -23.56 7.22 25.12
C VAL A 80 -24.29 8.55 24.91
N LYS A 81 -23.74 9.45 24.09
CA LYS A 81 -24.26 10.80 23.86
C LYS A 81 -25.47 10.84 22.91
N ASN A 82 -25.55 9.93 21.94
CA ASN A 82 -26.60 9.96 20.90
C ASN A 82 -27.68 8.88 21.07
N GLN A 83 -27.48 7.86 21.92
CA GLN A 83 -28.40 6.72 22.05
C GLN A 83 -29.87 7.11 22.24
N LYS A 84 -30.13 8.19 23.02
CA LYS A 84 -31.49 8.68 23.28
C LYS A 84 -32.16 9.37 22.08
N LYS A 85 -31.38 9.75 21.07
CA LYS A 85 -31.84 10.44 19.84
C LYS A 85 -31.97 9.49 18.65
N LEU A 86 -31.47 8.26 18.77
CA LEU A 86 -31.58 7.26 17.71
C LEU A 86 -32.98 6.63 17.73
N PRO A 87 -33.46 6.09 16.59
CA PRO A 87 -34.72 5.36 16.56
C PRO A 87 -34.79 4.25 17.63
N PRO A 88 -35.92 4.08 18.32
CA PRO A 88 -36.10 2.96 19.23
C PRO A 88 -36.19 1.64 18.46
N ASN A 89 -35.82 0.52 19.10
CA ASN A 89 -35.98 -0.84 18.58
C ASN A 89 -35.30 -1.10 17.22
N MET A 90 -34.12 -0.53 16.99
CA MET A 90 -33.33 -0.83 15.80
C MET A 90 -32.93 -2.33 15.76
N PRO A 91 -32.99 -2.99 14.60
CA PRO A 91 -32.47 -4.35 14.45
C PRO A 91 -30.98 -4.42 14.83
N PRO A 92 -30.50 -5.50 15.46
CA PRO A 92 -29.09 -5.64 15.84
C PRO A 92 -28.11 -5.45 14.67
N ALA A 93 -28.50 -5.82 13.45
CA ALA A 93 -27.69 -5.64 12.24
C ALA A 93 -27.59 -4.17 11.76
N ALA A 94 -28.48 -3.28 12.23
CA ALA A 94 -28.56 -1.90 11.77
C ALA A 94 -27.67 -0.94 12.56
N PHE A 95 -27.10 -1.35 13.69
CA PHE A 95 -26.29 -0.48 14.54
C PHE A 95 -25.09 -1.20 15.17
N ILE A 96 -24.12 -0.40 15.62
CA ILE A 96 -22.98 -0.86 16.40
C ILE A 96 -22.79 0.05 17.61
N SER A 97 -22.52 -0.55 18.78
CA SER A 97 -22.11 0.19 19.97
C SER A 97 -20.65 0.58 19.88
N TYR A 98 -20.36 1.88 19.84
CA TYR A 98 -18.99 2.39 19.74
C TYR A 98 -18.15 2.03 20.97
N GLU A 99 -18.73 2.12 22.17
CA GLU A 99 -17.99 1.84 23.41
C GLU A 99 -17.69 0.34 23.57
N ASP A 100 -18.58 -0.54 23.13
CA ASP A 100 -18.34 -1.99 23.16
C ASP A 100 -17.24 -2.37 22.16
N ALA A 101 -17.32 -1.88 20.93
CA ALA A 101 -16.29 -2.10 19.91
C ALA A 101 -14.92 -1.55 20.35
N LYS A 102 -14.90 -0.40 21.02
CA LYS A 102 -13.69 0.19 21.61
C LYS A 102 -13.12 -0.67 22.73
N THR A 103 -13.97 -1.20 23.59
CA THR A 103 -13.58 -2.05 24.72
C THR A 103 -12.99 -3.36 24.22
N GLN A 104 -13.67 -4.04 23.30
CA GLN A 104 -13.18 -5.25 22.64
C GLN A 104 -11.80 -5.02 22.00
N ARG A 105 -11.65 -3.91 21.28
CA ARG A 105 -10.38 -3.55 20.63
C ARG A 105 -9.26 -3.31 21.62
N ASN A 106 -9.54 -2.65 22.75
CA ASN A 106 -8.52 -2.44 23.78
C ASN A 106 -8.12 -3.75 24.47
N GLN A 107 -9.09 -4.60 24.82
CA GLN A 107 -8.84 -5.93 25.39
C GLN A 107 -7.96 -6.78 24.47
N TYR A 108 -8.29 -6.84 23.18
CA TYR A 108 -7.47 -7.55 22.20
C TYR A 108 -6.04 -7.02 22.13
N LEU A 109 -5.87 -5.69 22.02
CA LEU A 109 -4.53 -5.10 21.90
C LEU A 109 -3.70 -5.26 23.17
N ASP A 110 -4.33 -5.22 24.34
CA ASP A 110 -3.63 -5.42 25.60
C ASP A 110 -3.19 -6.87 25.76
N ALA A 111 -4.04 -7.84 25.39
CA ALA A 111 -3.65 -9.25 25.32
C ALA A 111 -2.53 -9.48 24.29
N TYR A 112 -2.63 -8.90 23.10
CA TYR A 112 -1.63 -9.02 22.03
C TYR A 112 -0.26 -8.49 22.46
N LYS A 113 -0.20 -7.38 23.22
CA LYS A 113 1.07 -6.85 23.73
C LYS A 113 1.79 -7.82 24.65
N GLN A 114 1.05 -8.63 25.41
CA GLN A 114 1.60 -9.61 26.35
C GLN A 114 2.12 -10.88 25.67
N LEU A 115 1.84 -11.08 24.37
CA LEU A 115 2.42 -12.19 23.62
C LEU A 115 3.96 -12.08 23.58
N ASP A 116 4.62 -13.23 23.67
CA ASP A 116 6.06 -13.32 23.45
C ASP A 116 6.44 -13.06 21.97
N LYS A 117 7.75 -13.00 21.69
CA LYS A 117 8.25 -12.72 20.35
C LYS A 117 7.92 -13.84 19.36
N THR A 118 7.90 -15.10 19.81
CA THR A 118 7.61 -16.27 18.99
C THR A 118 6.16 -16.28 18.53
N ALA A 119 5.21 -16.04 19.44
CA ALA A 119 3.79 -15.92 19.14
C ALA A 119 3.51 -14.73 18.20
N LYS A 120 4.17 -13.59 18.41
CA LYS A 120 4.06 -12.42 17.52
C LYS A 120 4.63 -12.70 16.12
N ARG A 121 5.71 -13.49 16.03
CA ARG A 121 6.29 -13.92 14.75
C ARG A 121 5.34 -14.89 14.04
N ALA A 122 4.80 -15.88 14.75
CA ALA A 122 3.82 -16.82 14.20
C ALA A 122 2.58 -16.08 13.66
N ASP A 123 2.02 -15.14 14.43
CA ASP A 123 0.90 -14.30 13.98
C ASP A 123 1.23 -13.46 12.74
N PHE A 124 2.46 -12.96 12.64
CA PHE A 124 2.93 -12.22 11.48
C PHE A 124 3.08 -13.10 10.23
N LEU A 125 3.49 -14.36 10.42
CA LEU A 125 3.65 -15.35 9.35
C LEU A 125 2.34 -16.08 9.01
N GLY A 126 1.28 -15.88 9.80
CA GLY A 126 0.02 -16.62 9.66
C GLY A 126 0.11 -18.06 10.16
N GLU A 127 1.12 -18.39 10.97
CA GLU A 127 1.32 -19.70 11.56
C GLU A 127 0.46 -19.89 12.81
N GLU A 128 0.07 -21.13 13.08
CA GLU A 128 -0.63 -21.47 14.33
C GLU A 128 0.30 -21.36 15.53
N HIS A 129 -0.23 -20.78 16.62
CA HIS A 129 0.48 -20.75 17.89
C HIS A 129 -0.53 -20.78 19.06
N PRO A 130 -0.31 -21.60 20.11
CA PRO A 130 -1.29 -21.77 21.20
C PRO A 130 -1.70 -20.46 21.88
N ALA A 131 -0.75 -19.52 22.02
CA ALA A 131 -1.02 -18.21 22.61
C ALA A 131 -1.97 -17.33 21.76
N LEU A 132 -2.05 -17.56 20.44
CA LEU A 132 -2.96 -16.83 19.55
C LEU A 132 -4.40 -17.31 19.70
N ALA A 133 -4.60 -18.61 19.91
CA ALA A 133 -5.91 -19.19 20.19
C ALA A 133 -6.52 -18.68 21.52
N SER A 134 -5.68 -18.17 22.43
CA SER A 134 -6.09 -17.60 23.71
C SER A 134 -6.42 -16.10 23.65
N LEU A 135 -6.28 -15.45 22.49
CA LEU A 135 -6.58 -14.03 22.36
C LEU A 135 -8.09 -13.77 22.46
N PRO A 136 -8.50 -12.62 23.04
CA PRO A 136 -9.87 -12.15 22.91
C PRO A 136 -10.30 -12.06 21.44
N PRO A 137 -11.62 -11.97 21.15
CA PRO A 137 -12.09 -11.77 19.79
C PRO A 137 -11.43 -10.55 19.13
N ALA A 138 -10.99 -10.73 17.88
CA ALA A 138 -10.34 -9.66 17.12
C ALA A 138 -11.22 -8.41 17.05
N PRO A 139 -10.63 -7.20 16.96
CA PRO A 139 -11.40 -5.97 16.85
C PRO A 139 -12.33 -6.02 15.63
N HIS A 140 -13.47 -5.34 15.73
CA HIS A 140 -14.39 -5.22 14.59
C HIS A 140 -13.63 -4.74 13.33
N PRO A 141 -13.81 -5.38 12.16
CA PRO A 141 -13.01 -5.11 10.96
C PRO A 141 -13.08 -3.66 10.49
N HIS A 142 -14.20 -2.98 10.73
CA HIS A 142 -14.41 -1.57 10.41
C HIS A 142 -14.12 -0.59 11.56
N TRP A 143 -13.39 -1.01 12.60
CA TRP A 143 -13.06 -0.14 13.74
C TRP A 143 -12.37 1.16 13.31
N HIS A 144 -11.52 1.11 12.30
CA HIS A 144 -10.85 2.29 11.74
C HIS A 144 -11.84 3.32 11.20
N ILE A 145 -12.92 2.88 10.55
CA ILE A 145 -13.98 3.74 10.04
C ILE A 145 -14.79 4.34 11.18
N PHE A 146 -15.16 3.55 12.20
CA PHE A 146 -15.90 4.07 13.35
C PHE A 146 -15.16 5.20 14.06
N ARG A 147 -13.85 5.03 14.25
CA ARG A 147 -12.96 6.04 14.83
C ARG A 147 -12.78 7.26 13.92
N MET A 148 -12.94 7.09 12.61
CA MET A 148 -12.91 8.20 11.68
C MET A 148 -14.15 9.07 11.80
N ILE A 149 -15.32 8.43 11.89
CA ILE A 149 -16.63 9.09 11.94
C ILE A 149 -16.86 9.76 13.31
N ASN A 150 -16.56 9.06 14.41
CA ASN A 150 -16.80 9.56 15.76
C ASN A 150 -15.61 10.40 16.28
N PRO A 151 -15.80 11.64 16.79
CA PRO A 151 -17.07 12.37 16.93
C PRO A 151 -17.42 13.33 15.79
N ALA A 152 -16.43 13.74 14.98
CA ALA A 152 -16.54 14.91 14.10
C ALA A 152 -17.67 14.81 13.05
N ALA A 153 -17.94 13.59 12.58
CA ALA A 153 -18.82 13.32 11.46
C ALA A 153 -20.10 12.56 11.84
N LEU A 154 -20.22 12.18 13.11
CA LEU A 154 -21.21 11.23 13.60
C LEU A 154 -22.65 11.66 13.29
N ILE A 155 -22.97 12.95 13.44
CA ILE A 155 -24.32 13.48 13.23
C ILE A 155 -24.74 13.35 11.76
N GLY A 156 -23.88 13.80 10.84
CA GLY A 156 -24.16 13.73 9.40
C GLY A 156 -24.27 12.29 8.91
N TYR A 157 -23.31 11.45 9.32
CA TYR A 157 -23.29 10.03 8.99
C TYR A 157 -24.53 9.28 9.50
N ASN A 158 -24.86 9.39 10.79
CA ASN A 158 -26.04 8.71 11.34
C ASN A 158 -27.34 9.25 10.75
N GLY A 159 -27.38 10.50 10.28
CA GLY A 159 -28.52 11.05 9.54
C GLY A 159 -28.81 10.26 8.27
N LEU A 160 -27.78 9.93 7.49
CA LEU A 160 -27.90 9.10 6.28
C LEU A 160 -28.41 7.70 6.62
N MET A 161 -27.79 7.04 7.61
CA MET A 161 -28.16 5.68 8.01
C MET A 161 -29.56 5.59 8.61
N THR A 162 -29.99 6.62 9.36
CA THR A 162 -31.34 6.71 9.92
C THR A 162 -32.39 6.91 8.84
N GLN A 163 -32.10 7.76 7.83
CA GLN A 163 -32.99 7.92 6.68
C GLN A 163 -33.15 6.60 5.93
N TRP A 164 -32.06 5.86 5.72
CA TRP A 164 -32.10 4.54 5.10
C TRP A 164 -32.91 3.52 5.92
N LEU A 165 -32.75 3.51 7.24
CA LEU A 165 -33.54 2.65 8.12
C LEU A 165 -35.05 2.94 8.00
N HIS A 166 -35.45 4.21 7.94
CA HIS A 166 -36.85 4.59 7.75
C HIS A 166 -37.42 4.10 6.40
N LEU A 167 -36.60 4.10 5.33
CA LEU A 167 -36.99 3.55 4.04
C LEU A 167 -37.28 2.05 4.10
N ILE A 168 -36.42 1.30 4.78
CA ILE A 168 -36.61 -0.14 5.00
C ILE A 168 -37.88 -0.40 5.80
N GLN A 169 -38.09 0.35 6.88
CA GLN A 169 -39.27 0.20 7.74
C GLN A 169 -40.58 0.52 6.99
N ALA A 170 -40.53 1.43 6.01
CA ALA A 170 -41.65 1.74 5.13
C ALA A 170 -41.80 0.77 3.95
N GLY A 171 -40.85 -0.15 3.74
CA GLY A 171 -40.86 -1.08 2.61
C GLY A 171 -40.67 -0.39 1.24
N GLN A 172 -39.92 0.72 1.21
CA GLN A 172 -39.74 1.57 0.02
C GLN A 172 -38.31 1.52 -0.56
N GLN A 173 -37.46 0.62 -0.06
CA GLN A 173 -36.08 0.45 -0.55
C GLN A 173 -36.02 0.05 -2.03
N GLY A 174 -36.94 -0.79 -2.52
CA GLY A 174 -37.00 -1.17 -3.93
C GLY A 174 -37.19 0.02 -4.88
N SER A 175 -38.04 0.98 -4.48
CA SER A 175 -38.24 2.24 -5.21
C SER A 175 -36.95 3.07 -5.27
N VAL A 176 -36.17 3.10 -4.18
CA VAL A 176 -34.88 3.82 -4.13
C VAL A 176 -33.81 3.10 -4.96
N TYR A 177 -33.74 1.78 -4.92
CA TYR A 177 -32.83 1.01 -5.77
C TYR A 177 -33.13 1.25 -7.25
N LYS A 178 -34.41 1.29 -7.65
CA LYS A 178 -34.81 1.67 -9.00
C LYS A 178 -34.26 3.05 -9.39
N LEU A 179 -34.39 4.06 -8.52
CA LEU A 179 -33.84 5.40 -8.80
C LEU A 179 -32.33 5.36 -9.05
N LEU A 180 -31.58 4.63 -8.23
CA LEU A 180 -30.13 4.47 -8.40
C LEU A 180 -29.79 3.73 -9.70
N CYS A 181 -30.51 2.67 -10.03
CA CYS A 181 -30.28 1.92 -11.27
C CYS A 181 -30.57 2.79 -12.50
N HIS A 182 -31.59 3.66 -12.48
CA HIS A 182 -31.86 4.58 -13.59
C HIS A 182 -30.84 5.72 -13.66
N LEU A 183 -30.35 6.23 -12.52
CA LEU A 183 -29.31 7.26 -12.51
C LEU A 183 -28.03 6.76 -13.20
N PHE A 184 -27.66 5.50 -12.93
CA PHE A 184 -26.43 4.90 -13.44
C PHE A 184 -26.63 4.06 -14.70
N SER A 185 -27.83 3.99 -15.30
CA SER A 185 -28.03 3.19 -16.52
C SER A 185 -27.43 3.84 -17.78
N GLN A 186 -26.95 5.07 -17.68
CA GLN A 186 -26.36 5.82 -18.79
C GLN A 186 -25.30 6.81 -18.29
N SER A 187 -24.35 7.12 -19.15
CA SER A 187 -23.41 8.24 -18.98
C SER A 187 -23.73 9.32 -20.04
N PRO A 188 -23.79 10.61 -19.68
CA PRO A 188 -23.58 11.14 -18.33
C PRO A 188 -24.76 10.87 -17.37
N ASN A 189 -24.46 10.73 -16.08
CA ASN A 189 -25.41 10.53 -15.00
C ASN A 189 -26.22 11.83 -14.73
N ASP A 190 -27.51 11.83 -15.08
CA ASP A 190 -28.38 13.00 -14.87
C ASP A 190 -29.03 13.00 -13.47
N ILE A 191 -28.43 13.78 -12.56
CA ILE A 191 -28.84 13.84 -11.15
C ILE A 191 -30.15 14.60 -10.95
N GLU A 192 -30.46 15.63 -11.75
CA GLU A 192 -31.62 16.50 -11.51
C GLU A 192 -32.98 15.78 -11.63
N PRO A 193 -33.25 14.98 -12.67
CA PRO A 193 -34.44 14.15 -12.74
C PRO A 193 -34.55 13.16 -11.59
N THR A 194 -33.40 12.62 -11.14
CA THR A 194 -33.34 11.67 -10.03
C THR A 194 -33.72 12.33 -8.71
N ILE A 195 -33.24 13.56 -8.46
CA ILE A 195 -33.65 14.37 -7.32
C ILE A 195 -35.15 14.66 -7.36
N LYS A 196 -35.70 15.00 -8.54
CA LYS A 196 -37.15 15.24 -8.69
C LYS A 196 -37.94 13.98 -8.35
N ALA A 197 -37.56 12.83 -8.90
CA ALA A 197 -38.23 11.56 -8.63
C ALA A 197 -38.11 11.14 -7.15
N TRP A 198 -36.96 11.41 -6.50
CA TRP A 198 -36.82 11.24 -5.06
C TRP A 198 -37.80 12.13 -4.28
N ARG A 199 -37.94 13.42 -4.63
CA ARG A 199 -38.89 14.33 -3.96
C ARG A 199 -40.32 13.83 -4.07
N ASP A 200 -40.70 13.31 -5.23
CA ASP A 200 -42.03 12.74 -5.46
C ASP A 200 -42.27 11.48 -4.61
N LEU A 201 -41.26 10.62 -4.45
CA LEU A 201 -41.31 9.46 -3.55
C LEU A 201 -41.32 9.85 -2.06
N ALA A 202 -40.57 10.89 -1.69
CA ALA A 202 -40.36 11.33 -0.32
C ALA A 202 -41.57 12.07 0.26
N LYS A 203 -42.27 12.85 -0.55
CA LYS A 203 -43.36 13.74 -0.12
C LYS A 203 -44.52 12.99 0.57
N PRO A 204 -45.08 11.89 0.03
CA PRO A 204 -46.15 11.13 0.70
C PRO A 204 -45.72 10.51 2.02
N ASN A 205 -44.43 10.18 2.16
CA ASN A 205 -43.86 9.53 3.34
C ASN A 205 -43.32 10.53 4.38
N GLY A 206 -43.41 11.83 4.11
CA GLY A 206 -42.92 12.88 5.02
C GLY A 206 -41.40 12.91 5.19
N TRP A 207 -40.63 12.28 4.30
CA TRP A 207 -39.17 12.31 4.35
C TRP A 207 -38.64 13.65 3.83
N LYS A 208 -37.80 14.31 4.64
CA LYS A 208 -37.32 15.67 4.37
C LYS A 208 -35.87 15.73 3.89
N LEU A 209 -35.13 14.63 4.00
CA LEU A 209 -33.73 14.60 3.57
C LEU A 209 -33.67 14.53 2.04
N VAL A 210 -33.21 15.62 1.43
CA VAL A 210 -32.89 15.68 -0.01
C VAL A 210 -31.40 15.85 -0.16
N ASP A 211 -30.83 16.82 0.55
CA ASP A 211 -29.40 17.05 0.58
C ASP A 211 -28.82 16.71 1.95
N ALA A 212 -27.68 16.04 1.94
CA ALA A 212 -26.89 15.78 3.13
C ALA A 212 -25.65 16.66 3.15
N THR A 213 -25.07 16.86 4.35
CA THR A 213 -23.76 17.48 4.48
C THR A 213 -22.74 16.59 3.77
N ALA A 214 -22.12 17.11 2.72
CA ALA A 214 -21.09 16.41 1.99
C ALA A 214 -19.80 16.49 2.81
N SER A 215 -19.54 15.42 3.56
CA SER A 215 -18.54 15.46 4.60
C SER A 215 -17.14 15.24 4.04
N GLN A 216 -16.14 15.93 4.61
CA GLN A 216 -14.75 15.92 4.15
C GLN A 216 -14.11 14.54 4.13
N PHE A 217 -14.59 13.60 4.95
CA PHE A 217 -14.05 12.24 4.99
C PHE A 217 -14.53 11.34 3.85
N TYR A 218 -15.59 11.75 3.13
CA TYR A 218 -16.03 11.14 1.86
C TYR A 218 -15.77 12.05 0.65
N ASN A 219 -15.66 13.36 0.89
CA ASN A 219 -15.51 14.40 -0.12
C ASN A 219 -14.30 15.27 0.22
N PRO A 220 -13.08 14.78 -0.01
CA PRO A 220 -11.90 15.38 0.60
C PRO A 220 -11.51 16.71 -0.07
N SER A 221 -11.94 16.94 -1.32
CA SER A 221 -11.85 18.22 -2.04
C SER A 221 -12.78 19.32 -1.51
N GLN A 222 -13.72 18.98 -0.64
CA GLN A 222 -14.65 19.91 -0.01
C GLN A 222 -14.13 20.43 1.35
N GLY A 223 -12.82 20.28 1.57
CA GLY A 223 -12.06 20.91 2.64
C GLY A 223 -12.31 22.42 2.73
N LYS A 224 -12.45 22.93 3.96
CA LYS A 224 -12.52 24.38 4.20
C LYS A 224 -11.24 25.03 3.64
N GLY A 225 -11.38 25.87 2.62
CA GLY A 225 -10.26 26.64 2.04
C GLY A 225 -9.77 26.22 0.66
N ILE A 226 -10.29 25.13 0.06
CA ILE A 226 -9.74 24.63 -1.22
C ILE A 226 -10.59 24.96 -2.45
N ASN A 227 -11.90 25.21 -2.37
CA ASN A 227 -12.70 25.43 -3.59
C ASN A 227 -13.81 26.49 -3.46
N LYS A 228 -13.51 27.74 -3.86
CA LYS A 228 -14.47 28.62 -4.54
C LYS A 228 -13.76 29.28 -5.73
N PRO A 229 -14.33 29.21 -6.96
CA PRO A 229 -13.80 29.93 -8.12
C PRO A 229 -13.79 31.46 -7.95
N LEU A 230 -14.60 32.01 -7.04
CA LEU A 230 -14.57 33.42 -6.64
C LEU A 230 -14.76 33.63 -5.13
N PRO A 231 -13.98 34.53 -4.50
CA PRO A 231 -14.03 34.82 -3.07
C PRO A 231 -15.18 35.79 -2.72
N ASN A 232 -16.44 35.34 -2.81
CA ASN A 232 -17.60 36.17 -2.42
C ASN A 232 -18.15 35.75 -1.04
N GLY A 233 -17.37 36.02 0.01
CA GLY A 233 -17.86 36.02 1.41
C GLY A 233 -17.14 35.07 2.38
N VAL A 234 -17.07 35.52 3.64
CA VAL A 234 -16.28 34.95 4.77
C VAL A 234 -16.93 33.70 5.39
N GLY A 235 -18.07 33.24 4.88
CA GLY A 235 -18.79 32.06 5.40
C GLY A 235 -18.42 30.76 4.67
N LEU A 236 -17.61 29.92 5.31
CA LEU A 236 -17.35 28.53 4.90
C LEU A 236 -18.44 27.60 5.47
N GLY A 237 -19.64 27.66 4.88
CA GLY A 237 -20.70 26.68 5.13
C GLY A 237 -20.31 25.30 4.59
N ASN A 238 -20.82 24.23 5.20
CA ASN A 238 -20.62 22.88 4.66
C ASN A 238 -21.30 22.78 3.28
N LEU A 239 -20.60 22.19 2.31
CA LEU A 239 -21.21 21.85 1.04
C LEU A 239 -22.27 20.76 1.25
N LYS A 240 -23.28 20.78 0.40
CA LYS A 240 -24.38 19.83 0.41
C LYS A 240 -24.33 19.00 -0.88
N GLY A 241 -24.61 17.71 -0.76
CA GLY A 241 -24.73 16.79 -1.88
C GLY A 241 -26.03 16.01 -1.79
N PHE A 242 -26.49 15.47 -2.92
CA PHE A 242 -27.67 14.61 -2.95
C PHE A 242 -27.47 13.41 -2.00
N TRP A 243 -28.40 13.21 -1.07
CA TRP A 243 -28.17 12.31 0.07
C TRP A 243 -27.94 10.85 -0.34
N LEU A 244 -28.51 10.39 -1.46
CA LEU A 244 -28.28 9.03 -1.97
C LEU A 244 -26.82 8.83 -2.42
N LEU A 245 -26.21 9.84 -3.04
CA LEU A 245 -24.79 9.77 -3.41
C LEU A 245 -23.90 9.79 -2.17
N GLU A 246 -24.23 10.61 -1.17
CA GLU A 246 -23.52 10.60 0.12
C GLU A 246 -23.70 9.28 0.88
N TRP A 247 -24.87 8.64 0.76
CA TRP A 247 -25.13 7.31 1.30
C TRP A 247 -24.31 6.24 0.57
N LEU A 248 -24.21 6.28 -0.76
CA LEU A 248 -23.34 5.38 -1.52
C LEU A 248 -21.86 5.55 -1.14
N LYS A 249 -21.38 6.79 -0.98
CA LYS A 249 -20.00 7.03 -0.51
C LYS A 249 -19.76 6.43 0.87
N ALA A 250 -20.76 6.53 1.76
CA ALA A 250 -20.69 5.92 3.07
C ALA A 250 -20.55 4.40 2.96
N ILE A 251 -21.32 3.74 2.10
CA ILE A 251 -21.21 2.29 1.84
C ILE A 251 -19.86 1.94 1.24
N GLY A 252 -19.44 2.65 0.19
CA GLY A 252 -18.16 2.43 -0.47
C GLY A 252 -17.00 2.51 0.52
N LEU A 253 -17.07 3.41 1.50
CA LEU A 253 -16.03 3.51 2.53
C LEU A 253 -15.93 2.22 3.35
N TYR A 254 -17.05 1.57 3.66
CA TYR A 254 -17.05 0.28 4.33
C TYR A 254 -16.54 -0.86 3.44
N GLN A 255 -16.67 -0.74 2.11
CA GLN A 255 -16.19 -1.76 1.18
C GLN A 255 -14.70 -1.68 0.92
N ILE A 256 -14.18 -0.47 0.65
CA ILE A 256 -12.83 -0.29 0.11
C ILE A 256 -11.97 0.70 0.90
N GLY A 257 -12.55 1.37 1.91
CA GLY A 257 -11.89 2.48 2.60
C GLY A 257 -11.01 2.07 3.76
N TYR A 258 -9.70 2.34 3.65
CA TYR A 258 -8.76 2.19 4.74
C TYR A 258 -8.37 3.55 5.32
N THR A 259 -8.39 3.69 6.64
CA THR A 259 -8.07 4.95 7.32
C THR A 259 -7.32 4.68 8.61
N ARG A 260 -6.33 5.52 8.94
CA ARG A 260 -5.52 5.30 10.14
C ARG A 260 -4.96 6.58 10.71
N LEU A 261 -4.88 6.64 12.04
CA LEU A 261 -4.07 7.65 12.71
C LEU A 261 -2.59 7.33 12.53
N LEU A 262 -1.82 8.36 12.22
CA LEU A 262 -0.38 8.25 12.04
C LEU A 262 0.33 8.09 13.38
N GLN A 263 1.44 7.37 13.36
CA GLN A 263 2.29 7.22 14.53
C GLN A 263 2.94 8.56 14.88
N GLY A 264 2.95 8.91 16.18
CA GLY A 264 3.58 10.14 16.68
C GLY A 264 2.74 11.41 16.50
N SER A 265 1.54 11.32 15.93
CA SER A 265 0.62 12.46 15.81
C SER A 265 -0.84 12.02 16.01
N LYS A 266 -1.76 12.99 16.03
CA LYS A 266 -3.20 12.75 15.93
C LYS A 266 -3.72 12.88 14.50
N ASP A 267 -2.80 13.11 13.55
CA ASP A 267 -3.12 13.25 12.14
C ASP A 267 -3.57 11.90 11.55
N ARG A 268 -4.22 11.96 10.39
CA ARG A 268 -4.86 10.79 9.77
C ARG A 268 -4.58 10.76 8.27
N LYS A 269 -4.44 9.56 7.73
CA LYS A 269 -4.55 9.32 6.28
C LYS A 269 -5.71 8.39 5.98
N THR A 270 -6.34 8.61 4.83
CA THR A 270 -7.35 7.71 4.26
C THR A 270 -6.89 7.34 2.86
N TYR A 271 -6.94 6.04 2.58
CA TYR A 271 -6.48 5.40 1.34
C TYR A 271 -7.68 4.68 0.75
N ILE A 272 -8.05 5.06 -0.46
CA ILE A 272 -9.13 4.44 -1.23
C ILE A 272 -8.50 3.85 -2.50
N PRO A 273 -8.60 2.53 -2.74
CA PRO A 273 -8.08 1.93 -3.96
C PRO A 273 -8.84 2.44 -5.17
N ALA A 274 -8.12 2.79 -6.23
CA ALA A 274 -8.67 3.13 -7.53
C ALA A 274 -8.56 1.90 -8.44
N TYR A 275 -9.68 1.19 -8.62
CA TYR A 275 -9.72 -0.03 -9.42
C TYR A 275 -9.73 0.28 -10.91
N GLY A 276 -8.89 -0.43 -11.66
CA GLY A 276 -8.94 -0.51 -13.12
C GLY A 276 -10.00 -1.52 -13.53
N ARG A 277 -9.59 -2.74 -13.89
CA ARG A 277 -10.50 -3.88 -14.09
C ARG A 277 -10.55 -4.79 -12.86
N MET A 278 -11.73 -4.92 -12.23
CA MET A 278 -11.85 -5.65 -10.97
C MET A 278 -13.24 -6.28 -10.79
N THR A 279 -13.31 -7.47 -10.18
CA THR A 279 -14.58 -8.04 -9.68
C THR A 279 -14.72 -7.79 -8.16
N PRO A 280 -15.95 -7.66 -7.62
CA PRO A 280 -16.16 -7.39 -6.20
C PRO A 280 -15.62 -8.47 -5.26
N ASN A 281 -15.66 -9.73 -5.69
CA ASN A 281 -15.20 -10.85 -4.88
C ASN A 281 -13.67 -10.81 -4.72
N VAL A 282 -12.96 -10.62 -5.83
CA VAL A 282 -11.50 -10.44 -5.83
C VAL A 282 -11.11 -9.21 -5.01
N ALA A 283 -11.76 -8.07 -5.26
CA ALA A 283 -11.52 -6.83 -4.53
C ALA A 283 -11.63 -7.04 -3.01
N GLN A 284 -12.69 -7.72 -2.57
CA GLN A 284 -12.94 -7.95 -1.15
C GLN A 284 -11.95 -8.94 -0.52
N ALA A 285 -11.56 -10.00 -1.25
CA ALA A 285 -10.58 -10.97 -0.78
C ALA A 285 -9.20 -10.32 -0.57
N VAL A 286 -8.72 -9.60 -1.59
CA VAL A 286 -7.45 -8.84 -1.52
C VAL A 286 -7.51 -7.80 -0.41
N TYR A 287 -8.61 -7.04 -0.30
CA TYR A 287 -8.76 -6.01 0.73
C TYR A 287 -8.73 -6.58 2.16
N ARG A 288 -9.32 -7.76 2.40
CA ARG A 288 -9.24 -8.43 3.73
C ARG A 288 -7.80 -8.82 4.08
N LYS A 289 -7.06 -9.41 3.14
CA LYS A 289 -5.62 -9.75 3.32
C LYS A 289 -4.79 -8.47 3.54
N PHE A 290 -5.10 -7.39 2.82
CA PHE A 290 -4.45 -6.09 3.01
C PHE A 290 -4.69 -5.53 4.42
N LEU A 291 -5.94 -5.53 4.91
CA LEU A 291 -6.27 -5.04 6.25
C LEU A 291 -5.55 -5.83 7.35
N SER A 292 -5.41 -7.14 7.19
CA SER A 292 -4.68 -8.00 8.14
C SER A 292 -3.18 -7.71 8.18
N ARG A 293 -2.60 -7.16 7.10
CA ARG A 293 -1.21 -6.69 7.04
C ARG A 293 -1.04 -5.27 7.58
N MET A 294 -2.12 -4.48 7.65
CA MET A 294 -2.13 -3.06 8.05
C MET A 294 -2.51 -2.83 9.53
N ARG A 295 -2.11 -3.75 10.42
CA ARG A 295 -2.49 -3.80 11.85
C ARG A 295 -1.94 -2.68 12.72
N PHE A 296 -0.80 -2.09 12.38
CA PHE A 296 -0.12 -1.08 13.19
C PHE A 296 -0.16 0.31 12.54
N SER A 297 -0.12 1.34 13.37
CA SER A 297 0.02 2.72 12.89
C SER A 297 1.47 2.97 12.52
N GLU A 298 1.68 3.64 11.40
CA GLU A 298 2.99 3.98 10.87
C GLU A 298 3.09 5.51 10.75
N THR A 299 4.31 6.02 10.58
CA THR A 299 4.57 7.44 10.33
C THR A 299 4.06 7.86 8.94
N ALA A 300 4.07 9.16 8.62
CA ALA A 300 3.30 9.70 7.50
C ALA A 300 3.77 9.17 6.14
N VAL A 301 5.07 9.22 5.87
CA VAL A 301 5.67 8.77 4.60
C VAL A 301 5.71 7.25 4.56
N ARG A 302 6.09 6.61 5.68
CA ARG A 302 6.11 5.15 5.79
C ARG A 302 4.75 4.52 5.55
N SER A 303 3.67 5.14 6.03
CA SER A 303 2.32 4.64 5.81
C SER A 303 1.93 4.64 4.33
N ASP A 304 2.47 5.53 3.50
CA ASP A 304 2.25 5.51 2.05
C ASP A 304 2.96 4.30 1.43
N ILE A 305 4.26 4.16 1.72
CA ILE A 305 5.09 3.06 1.21
C ILE A 305 4.50 1.70 1.57
N LEU A 306 4.14 1.52 2.85
CA LEU A 306 3.62 0.24 3.34
C LEU A 306 2.20 -0.04 2.85
N THR A 307 1.41 0.98 2.50
CA THR A 307 0.10 0.77 1.86
C THR A 307 0.30 0.09 0.50
N VAL A 308 1.18 0.63 -0.35
CA VAL A 308 1.46 0.06 -1.68
C VAL A 308 2.06 -1.34 -1.57
N ILE A 309 3.13 -1.49 -0.78
CA ILE A 309 3.82 -2.78 -0.63
C ILE A 309 2.87 -3.86 -0.08
N ARG A 310 2.13 -3.59 1.00
CA ARG A 310 1.29 -4.62 1.63
C ARG A 310 0.05 -4.92 0.82
N TYR A 311 -0.43 -3.98 0.00
CA TYR A 311 -1.50 -4.27 -0.94
C TYR A 311 -1.01 -5.16 -2.08
N LEU A 312 0.16 -4.86 -2.67
CA LEU A 312 0.77 -5.73 -3.68
C LEU A 312 0.95 -7.15 -3.15
N GLN A 313 1.49 -7.30 -1.93
CA GLN A 313 1.62 -8.63 -1.32
C GLN A 313 0.25 -9.31 -1.10
N ALA A 314 -0.77 -8.57 -0.67
CA ALA A 314 -2.11 -9.12 -0.50
C ALA A 314 -2.75 -9.56 -1.84
N PHE A 315 -2.46 -8.84 -2.92
CA PHE A 315 -2.91 -9.17 -4.27
C PHE A 315 -2.19 -10.42 -4.79
N LEU A 316 -0.86 -10.47 -4.62
CA LEU A 316 -0.03 -11.60 -5.02
C LEU A 316 -0.38 -12.89 -4.25
N ASP A 317 -0.60 -12.82 -2.93
CA ASP A 317 -1.08 -13.97 -2.13
C ASP A 317 -2.39 -14.56 -2.64
N TYR A 318 -3.21 -13.75 -3.32
CA TYR A 318 -4.50 -14.19 -3.83
C TYR A 318 -4.38 -14.83 -5.22
N GLY A 319 -3.31 -14.54 -5.95
CA GLY A 319 -2.98 -15.19 -7.23
C GLY A 319 -2.36 -16.58 -7.10
N ILE A 320 -2.02 -17.05 -5.88
CA ILE A 320 -1.48 -18.40 -5.66
C ILE A 320 -2.67 -19.39 -5.61
N PRO A 321 -2.73 -20.39 -6.51
CA PRO A 321 -3.69 -21.47 -6.40
C PRO A 321 -3.47 -22.22 -5.09
N ASP A 322 -4.49 -22.29 -4.22
CA ASP A 322 -4.48 -23.26 -3.13
C ASP A 322 -4.50 -24.69 -3.72
N GLU A 323 -3.99 -25.71 -3.03
CA GLU A 323 -3.91 -27.11 -3.52
C GLU A 323 -5.29 -27.81 -3.72
N GLY A 324 -6.38 -27.04 -3.76
CA GLY A 324 -7.65 -27.42 -4.34
C GLY A 324 -8.17 -26.27 -5.20
N GLU A 325 -8.83 -26.57 -6.32
CA GLU A 325 -9.57 -25.58 -7.12
C GLU A 325 -10.67 -24.95 -6.26
N SER A 326 -10.30 -23.96 -5.45
CA SER A 326 -11.24 -23.13 -4.72
C SER A 326 -11.93 -22.20 -5.71
N GLU A 327 -13.19 -21.86 -5.47
CA GLU A 327 -13.92 -20.86 -6.28
C GLU A 327 -13.14 -19.53 -6.36
N GLU A 328 -12.37 -19.20 -5.32
CA GLU A 328 -11.54 -18.01 -5.24
C GLU A 328 -10.38 -18.03 -6.27
N THR A 329 -9.72 -19.17 -6.43
CA THR A 329 -8.66 -19.35 -7.44
C THR A 329 -9.22 -19.20 -8.86
N ALA A 330 -10.41 -19.73 -9.10
CA ALA A 330 -11.07 -19.64 -10.41
C ALA A 330 -11.40 -18.18 -10.78
N TRP A 331 -11.91 -17.39 -9.81
CA TRP A 331 -12.20 -15.96 -10.03
C TRP A 331 -10.95 -15.14 -10.35
N MET A 332 -9.81 -15.47 -9.72
CA MET A 332 -8.55 -14.80 -10.06
C MET A 332 -8.08 -15.15 -11.45
N ASN A 333 -8.02 -16.43 -11.79
CA ASN A 333 -7.58 -16.86 -13.11
C ASN A 333 -8.46 -16.29 -14.23
N GLU A 334 -9.77 -16.13 -14.00
CA GLU A 334 -10.67 -15.45 -14.93
C GLU A 334 -10.36 -13.95 -15.07
N LEU A 335 -10.04 -13.28 -13.96
CA LEU A 335 -9.75 -11.84 -13.97
C LEU A 335 -8.37 -11.53 -14.57
N THR A 336 -7.34 -12.23 -14.13
CA THR A 336 -5.93 -11.92 -14.39
C THR A 336 -5.36 -12.69 -15.58
N GLY A 337 -5.90 -13.86 -15.88
CA GLY A 337 -5.23 -14.83 -16.75
C GLY A 337 -3.93 -15.37 -16.13
N THR A 338 -3.10 -16.01 -16.97
CA THR A 338 -1.81 -16.60 -16.56
C THR A 338 -0.68 -15.59 -16.43
N THR A 339 -0.83 -14.40 -17.02
CA THR A 339 0.16 -13.33 -16.98
C THR A 339 -0.54 -12.02 -16.69
N TYR A 340 -0.13 -11.33 -15.63
CA TYR A 340 -0.80 -10.13 -15.17
C TYR A 340 0.14 -9.15 -14.45
N THR A 341 -0.25 -7.88 -14.50
CA THR A 341 0.37 -6.81 -13.70
C THR A 341 -0.70 -6.28 -12.74
N PRO A 342 -0.50 -6.28 -11.40
CA PRO A 342 -1.51 -5.79 -10.46
C PRO A 342 -1.98 -4.35 -10.76
N ALA A 343 -1.11 -3.51 -11.33
CA ALA A 343 -1.43 -2.14 -11.74
C ALA A 343 -2.55 -2.02 -12.80
N ASP A 344 -2.81 -3.09 -13.57
CA ASP A 344 -3.92 -3.16 -14.54
C ASP A 344 -5.29 -3.36 -13.85
N HIS A 345 -5.29 -3.95 -12.65
CA HIS A 345 -6.49 -4.23 -11.87
C HIS A 345 -6.76 -3.17 -10.80
N ILE A 346 -5.71 -2.58 -10.26
CA ILE A 346 -5.75 -1.46 -9.32
C ILE A 346 -4.64 -0.47 -9.69
N HIS A 347 -5.02 0.69 -10.21
CA HIS A 347 -4.07 1.73 -10.61
C HIS A 347 -3.28 2.29 -9.44
N GLY A 348 -3.86 2.30 -8.24
CA GLY A 348 -3.24 2.92 -7.09
C GLY A 348 -4.20 3.20 -5.94
N PHE A 349 -3.82 4.16 -5.10
CA PHE A 349 -4.65 4.70 -4.03
C PHE A 349 -4.81 6.20 -4.16
N GLN A 350 -6.05 6.64 -4.11
CA GLN A 350 -6.39 8.01 -3.77
C GLN A 350 -6.19 8.22 -2.27
N VAL A 351 -5.42 9.24 -1.89
CA VAL A 351 -5.01 9.50 -0.51
C VAL A 351 -5.43 10.89 -0.08
N ALA A 352 -6.16 10.98 1.05
CA ALA A 352 -6.34 12.25 1.76
C ALA A 352 -5.55 12.24 3.07
N PHE A 353 -4.77 13.30 3.27
CA PHE A 353 -4.08 13.57 4.53
C PHE A 353 -4.85 14.64 5.32
N TYR A 354 -5.13 14.32 6.58
CA TYR A 354 -5.88 15.17 7.49
C TYR A 354 -5.03 15.58 8.69
N LYS A 355 -4.95 16.88 8.94
CA LYS A 355 -4.33 17.43 10.15
C LYS A 355 -5.34 17.52 11.28
N ASP A 356 -4.94 17.04 12.45
CA ASP A 356 -5.69 17.30 13.68
C ASP A 356 -5.40 18.72 14.19
N LEU A 357 -6.44 19.54 14.31
CA LEU A 357 -6.40 20.88 14.90
C LEU A 357 -7.06 20.89 16.29
N GLY A 358 -7.18 19.73 16.93
CA GLY A 358 -7.79 19.55 18.25
C GLY A 358 -9.31 19.42 18.19
N ASN A 359 -10.01 20.53 17.93
CA ASN A 359 -11.49 20.55 17.85
C ASN A 359 -12.02 20.36 16.42
N ALA A 360 -11.14 20.42 15.43
CA ALA A 360 -11.47 20.27 14.02
C ALA A 360 -10.38 19.44 13.33
N VAL A 361 -10.75 18.88 12.18
CA VAL A 361 -9.84 18.16 11.30
C VAL A 361 -9.88 18.89 9.96
N THR A 362 -8.73 19.11 9.32
CA THR A 362 -8.65 19.78 8.02
C THR A 362 -7.91 18.90 7.02
N THR A 363 -8.44 18.77 5.81
CA THR A 363 -7.72 18.15 4.68
C THR A 363 -6.53 19.03 4.31
N MET A 364 -5.31 18.50 4.43
CA MET A 364 -4.08 19.21 4.08
C MET A 364 -3.58 18.88 2.69
N ASN A 365 -3.78 17.64 2.23
CA ASN A 365 -3.25 17.17 0.96
C ASN A 365 -4.16 16.10 0.37
N LEU A 366 -4.28 16.13 -0.95
CA LEU A 366 -4.82 15.06 -1.78
C LEU A 366 -3.70 14.59 -2.69
N SER A 367 -3.43 13.29 -2.70
CA SER A 367 -2.38 12.71 -3.55
C SER A 367 -2.82 11.36 -4.08
N PHE A 368 -2.19 10.92 -5.16
CA PHE A 368 -2.33 9.57 -5.66
C PHE A 368 -1.04 8.78 -5.41
N LEU A 369 -1.17 7.51 -5.03
CA LEU A 369 -0.07 6.55 -4.92
C LEU A 369 -0.29 5.48 -5.98
N ASN A 370 0.47 5.51 -7.08
CA ASN A 370 0.38 4.47 -8.09
C ASN A 370 0.79 3.12 -7.49
N LEU A 371 0.19 2.04 -7.98
CA LEU A 371 0.85 0.75 -7.90
C LEU A 371 1.91 0.68 -9.00
N PRO A 372 3.11 0.18 -8.69
CA PRO A 372 4.19 0.10 -9.67
C PRO A 372 3.89 -0.95 -10.75
N GLY A 373 4.14 -0.59 -12.00
CA GLY A 373 4.07 -1.49 -13.15
C GLY A 373 5.18 -2.52 -13.23
N TRP A 374 6.21 -2.43 -12.39
CA TRP A 374 7.35 -3.37 -12.39
C TRP A 374 7.08 -4.71 -11.70
N VAL A 375 5.89 -4.88 -11.11
CA VAL A 375 5.43 -6.16 -10.58
C VAL A 375 4.58 -6.84 -11.65
N THR A 376 5.20 -7.65 -12.50
CA THR A 376 4.51 -8.44 -13.53
C THR A 376 4.74 -9.92 -13.26
N VAL A 377 3.66 -10.66 -13.05
CA VAL A 377 3.65 -12.12 -12.88
C VAL A 377 3.52 -12.74 -14.27
N GLN A 378 4.53 -13.49 -14.69
CA GLN A 378 4.54 -14.24 -15.95
C GLN A 378 4.34 -15.74 -15.71
N GLN A 379 4.77 -16.23 -14.54
CA GLN A 379 4.67 -17.61 -14.09
C GLN A 379 4.50 -17.66 -12.57
N ASP A 380 4.02 -18.78 -12.03
CA ASP A 380 3.70 -18.93 -10.60
C ASP A 380 4.90 -18.65 -9.68
N ASP A 381 6.10 -19.08 -10.08
CA ASP A 381 7.36 -18.85 -9.35
C ASP A 381 7.67 -17.35 -9.15
N ASP A 382 7.09 -16.47 -9.97
CA ASP A 382 7.27 -15.03 -9.82
C ASP A 382 6.59 -14.50 -8.55
N VAL A 383 5.51 -15.13 -8.10
CA VAL A 383 4.78 -14.68 -6.91
C VAL A 383 5.68 -14.73 -5.68
N ASP A 384 6.30 -15.88 -5.41
CA ASP A 384 7.24 -16.06 -4.29
C ASP A 384 8.43 -15.13 -4.40
N MET A 385 8.92 -14.93 -5.63
CA MET A 385 10.00 -14.01 -5.91
C MET A 385 9.64 -12.57 -5.55
N TYR A 386 8.49 -12.04 -5.98
CA TYR A 386 8.03 -10.71 -5.61
C TYR A 386 7.70 -10.58 -4.13
N GLN A 387 7.11 -11.59 -3.50
CA GLN A 387 6.90 -11.60 -2.05
C GLN A 387 8.22 -11.43 -1.31
N SER A 388 9.27 -12.12 -1.76
CA SER A 388 10.62 -12.03 -1.20
C SER A 388 11.25 -10.64 -1.37
N VAL A 389 11.04 -10.00 -2.52
CA VAL A 389 11.50 -8.63 -2.79
C VAL A 389 10.73 -7.63 -1.90
N LEU A 390 9.40 -7.69 -1.89
CA LEU A 390 8.52 -6.80 -1.14
C LEU A 390 8.71 -6.91 0.39
N ALA A 391 8.99 -8.12 0.89
CA ALA A 391 9.31 -8.35 2.30
C ALA A 391 10.62 -7.66 2.71
N GLU A 392 11.67 -7.77 1.89
CA GLU A 392 12.93 -7.07 2.12
C GLU A 392 12.77 -5.54 2.09
N HIS A 393 11.97 -5.02 1.16
CA HIS A 393 11.65 -3.59 1.07
C HIS A 393 10.92 -3.10 2.32
N THR A 394 9.95 -3.89 2.82
CA THR A 394 9.28 -3.62 4.10
C THR A 394 10.29 -3.51 5.24
N ASP A 395 11.23 -4.44 5.31
CA ASP A 395 12.23 -4.50 6.37
C ASP A 395 13.21 -3.32 6.33
N ILE A 396 13.65 -2.92 5.13
CA ILE A 396 14.51 -1.75 4.93
C ILE A 396 13.79 -0.47 5.36
N VAL A 397 12.54 -0.28 4.96
CA VAL A 397 11.80 0.97 5.25
C VAL A 397 11.48 1.11 6.74
N ARG A 398 11.29 0.00 7.46
CA ARG A 398 10.96 0.02 8.90
C ARG A 398 12.09 0.47 9.80
N GLN A 399 13.34 0.45 9.33
CA GLN A 399 14.49 0.85 10.15
C GLN A 399 14.68 2.37 10.25
N PHE A 400 14.08 3.13 9.32
CA PHE A 400 14.18 4.59 9.29
C PHE A 400 13.27 5.23 10.34
N ALA A 401 13.46 6.50 10.66
CA ALA A 401 12.62 7.27 11.56
C ALA A 401 12.39 8.68 10.99
N GLU A 402 11.12 9.07 10.82
CA GLU A 402 10.75 10.36 10.21
C GLU A 402 11.07 11.59 11.07
N ASN A 403 11.54 11.40 12.30
CA ASN A 403 11.98 12.50 13.17
C ASN A 403 13.46 12.88 12.99
N LYS A 404 14.17 12.26 12.03
CA LYS A 404 15.55 12.62 11.65
C LYS A 404 15.60 13.01 10.17
N GLY A 405 16.23 14.13 9.86
CA GLY A 405 16.29 14.71 8.51
C GLY A 405 16.74 13.72 7.42
N GLU A 406 17.91 13.09 7.59
CA GLU A 406 18.44 12.16 6.59
C GLU A 406 17.52 10.93 6.38
N GLU A 407 16.86 10.43 7.44
CA GLU A 407 16.00 9.25 7.36
C GLU A 407 14.63 9.57 6.75
N ILE A 408 14.11 10.80 6.92
CA ILE A 408 12.90 11.23 6.21
C ILE A 408 13.17 11.44 4.71
N ASP A 409 14.34 11.96 4.34
CA ASP A 409 14.72 12.13 2.93
C ASP A 409 14.86 10.76 2.24
N LEU A 410 15.46 9.77 2.92
CA LEU A 410 15.51 8.38 2.45
C LEU A 410 14.11 7.78 2.25
N LEU A 411 13.19 8.03 3.17
CA LEU A 411 11.81 7.58 3.03
C LEU A 411 11.09 8.27 1.85
N GLN A 412 11.38 9.53 1.57
CA GLN A 412 10.79 10.24 0.43
C GLN A 412 11.28 9.68 -0.90
N MET A 413 12.59 9.53 -1.09
CA MET A 413 13.16 8.90 -2.29
C MET A 413 12.62 7.48 -2.50
N PHE A 414 12.49 6.70 -1.41
CA PHE A 414 11.92 5.36 -1.49
C PHE A 414 10.43 5.36 -1.83
N ARG A 415 9.66 6.32 -1.29
CA ARG A 415 8.26 6.50 -1.65
C ARG A 415 8.11 6.78 -3.14
N ASP A 416 8.97 7.63 -3.69
CA ASP A 416 8.94 7.98 -5.11
C ASP A 416 9.27 6.78 -6.00
N PHE A 417 10.22 5.92 -5.58
CA PHE A 417 10.47 4.64 -6.25
C PHE A 417 9.25 3.72 -6.25
N ILE A 418 8.62 3.51 -5.10
CA ILE A 418 7.51 2.54 -4.97
C ILE A 418 6.29 2.95 -5.79
N VAL A 419 6.09 4.24 -6.07
CA VAL A 419 4.99 4.75 -6.89
C VAL A 419 5.38 5.07 -8.33
N ALA A 420 6.63 4.77 -8.73
CA ALA A 420 7.15 4.98 -10.07
C ALA A 420 7.23 3.67 -10.86
N ASP A 421 7.23 3.81 -12.20
CA ASP A 421 7.37 2.69 -13.14
C ASP A 421 8.81 2.50 -13.65
N ASN A 422 9.78 3.19 -13.04
CA ASN A 422 11.20 3.11 -13.42
C ASN A 422 12.13 3.04 -12.20
N LEU A 423 13.39 2.70 -12.46
CA LEU A 423 14.42 2.48 -11.43
C LEU A 423 15.20 3.75 -11.04
N ASP A 424 14.95 4.92 -11.64
CA ASP A 424 15.76 6.11 -11.35
C ASP A 424 15.64 6.55 -9.87
N PRO A 425 14.43 6.69 -9.29
CA PRO A 425 14.31 7.00 -7.86
C PRO A 425 14.90 5.91 -6.97
N PHE A 426 14.92 4.65 -7.43
CA PHE A 426 15.56 3.55 -6.71
C PHE A 426 17.07 3.77 -6.63
N PHE A 427 17.71 4.17 -7.72
CA PHE A 427 19.14 4.42 -7.75
C PHE A 427 19.54 5.67 -6.96
N GLU A 428 18.70 6.70 -6.94
CA GLU A 428 18.87 7.85 -6.05
C GLU A 428 18.81 7.42 -4.59
N PHE A 429 17.81 6.61 -4.23
CA PHE A 429 17.70 6.01 -2.90
C PHE A 429 18.94 5.19 -2.55
N THR A 430 19.38 4.24 -3.37
CA THR A 430 20.52 3.36 -3.03
C THR A 430 21.83 4.14 -2.88
N THR A 431 22.02 5.21 -3.66
CA THR A 431 23.17 6.11 -3.54
C THR A 431 23.16 6.90 -2.22
N ALA A 432 22.01 7.43 -1.81
CA ALA A 432 21.89 8.09 -0.50
C ALA A 432 22.03 7.08 0.64
N TYR A 433 21.41 5.91 0.47
CA TYR A 433 21.36 4.82 1.43
C TYR A 433 22.72 4.21 1.71
N SER A 434 23.62 4.14 0.71
CA SER A 434 24.99 3.63 0.89
C SER A 434 25.76 4.40 1.96
N SER A 435 25.60 5.73 2.00
CA SER A 435 26.22 6.56 3.04
C SER A 435 25.58 6.34 4.40
N TRP A 436 24.25 6.23 4.44
CA TRP A 436 23.53 5.99 5.69
C TRP A 436 23.88 4.64 6.30
N ILE A 437 24.01 3.57 5.51
CA ILE A 437 24.43 2.23 5.99
C ILE A 437 25.77 2.32 6.72
N ILE A 438 26.76 3.02 6.15
CA ILE A 438 28.08 3.13 6.77
C ILE A 438 28.00 3.91 8.08
N SER A 439 27.27 5.04 8.09
CA SER A 439 27.04 5.84 9.30
C SER A 439 26.38 5.03 10.43
N GLN A 440 25.33 4.26 10.12
CA GLN A 440 24.69 3.41 11.12
C GLN A 440 25.58 2.24 11.53
N GLY A 441 26.36 1.70 10.60
CA GLY A 441 27.30 0.61 10.84
C GLY A 441 28.38 0.96 11.87
N GLU A 442 28.65 2.25 12.15
CA GLU A 442 29.53 2.70 13.24
C GLU A 442 28.97 2.44 14.63
N LYS A 443 27.64 2.38 14.75
CA LYS A 443 26.96 2.15 16.03
C LYS A 443 27.09 0.66 16.38
N SER A 444 27.44 0.37 17.62
CA SER A 444 27.61 -1.01 18.12
C SER A 444 26.30 -1.80 18.19
N SER A 445 25.17 -1.08 18.21
CA SER A 445 23.81 -1.56 18.40
C SER A 445 23.12 -1.80 17.05
N PHE A 446 23.11 -3.07 16.64
CA PHE A 446 22.41 -3.65 15.49
C PHE A 446 22.91 -3.19 14.10
N PRO A 447 23.45 -4.09 13.25
CA PRO A 447 23.86 -3.69 11.90
C PRO A 447 22.63 -3.25 11.09
N PRO A 448 22.74 -2.17 10.29
CA PRO A 448 21.67 -1.76 9.39
C PRO A 448 21.33 -2.89 8.43
N ARG A 449 20.05 -2.99 8.07
CA ARG A 449 19.60 -3.97 7.06
C ARG A 449 20.17 -3.57 5.70
N GLN A 450 20.37 -4.53 4.81
CA GLN A 450 20.87 -4.27 3.46
C GLN A 450 19.98 -5.03 2.48
N PHE A 451 19.87 -4.53 1.25
CA PHE A 451 19.28 -5.34 0.19
C PHE A 451 20.12 -6.59 -0.04
N ASN A 452 19.49 -7.66 -0.47
CA ASN A 452 20.15 -8.87 -0.88
C ASN A 452 20.45 -8.81 -2.38
N VAL A 453 21.67 -9.18 -2.76
CA VAL A 453 22.13 -9.19 -4.16
C VAL A 453 21.19 -9.98 -5.08
N HIS A 454 20.64 -11.11 -4.60
CA HIS A 454 19.71 -11.94 -5.35
C HIS A 454 18.38 -11.23 -5.61
N ASN A 455 17.82 -10.57 -4.59
CA ASN A 455 16.59 -9.81 -4.72
C ASN A 455 16.77 -8.57 -5.60
N LEU A 456 17.89 -7.86 -5.47
CA LEU A 456 18.23 -6.74 -6.35
C LEU A 456 18.30 -7.18 -7.80
N ARG A 457 18.99 -8.30 -8.07
CA ARG A 457 19.08 -8.85 -9.43
C ARG A 457 17.70 -9.15 -10.01
N ARG A 458 16.83 -9.77 -9.23
CA ARG A 458 15.46 -10.09 -9.63
C ARG A 458 14.65 -8.82 -9.93
N LEU A 459 14.66 -7.85 -9.02
CA LEU A 459 13.99 -6.56 -9.20
C LEU A 459 14.44 -5.86 -10.49
N ILE A 460 15.77 -5.76 -10.69
CA ILE A 460 16.34 -5.00 -11.81
C ILE A 460 16.04 -5.69 -13.14
N LEU A 461 16.24 -7.02 -13.24
CA LEU A 461 16.05 -7.72 -14.51
C LEU A 461 14.60 -7.92 -14.91
N ASN A 462 13.68 -7.95 -13.94
CA ASN A 462 12.25 -7.98 -14.25
C ASN A 462 11.75 -6.63 -14.77
N ASN A 463 12.36 -5.52 -14.33
CA ASN A 463 12.05 -4.20 -14.87
C ASN A 463 12.79 -3.92 -16.19
N GLN A 464 14.06 -4.31 -16.31
CA GLN A 464 14.95 -4.01 -17.43
C GLN A 464 15.86 -5.21 -17.75
N ALA A 465 15.36 -6.11 -18.60
CA ALA A 465 16.06 -7.35 -18.96
C ALA A 465 17.39 -7.11 -19.71
N ASN A 466 17.54 -5.97 -20.39
CA ASN A 466 18.76 -5.56 -21.09
C ASN A 466 19.93 -5.27 -20.14
N LEU A 467 19.69 -5.06 -18.84
CA LEU A 467 20.77 -4.89 -17.87
C LEU A 467 21.47 -6.20 -17.49
N ARG A 468 21.04 -7.33 -18.05
CA ARG A 468 21.68 -8.63 -17.81
C ARG A 468 23.16 -8.63 -18.19
N GLU A 469 23.54 -7.95 -19.27
CA GLU A 469 24.92 -7.86 -19.74
C GLU A 469 25.84 -7.23 -18.69
N ILE A 470 25.38 -6.16 -18.03
CA ILE A 470 26.08 -5.54 -16.90
C ILE A 470 26.14 -6.51 -15.71
N LEU A 471 25.00 -7.07 -15.33
CA LEU A 471 24.88 -7.82 -14.07
C LEU A 471 25.55 -9.20 -14.09
N ASP A 472 25.74 -9.78 -15.27
CA ASP A 472 26.41 -11.07 -15.46
C ASP A 472 27.90 -10.90 -15.85
N SER A 473 28.39 -9.68 -16.09
CA SER A 473 29.81 -9.39 -16.33
C SER A 473 30.66 -9.78 -15.10
N PRO A 474 31.69 -10.63 -15.27
CA PRO A 474 32.65 -10.93 -14.22
C PRO A 474 33.32 -9.69 -13.63
N GLY A 475 33.70 -8.73 -14.47
CA GLY A 475 34.32 -7.48 -14.06
C GLY A 475 33.41 -6.65 -13.15
N PHE A 476 32.15 -6.48 -13.54
CA PHE A 476 31.14 -5.81 -12.72
C PHE A 476 30.97 -6.49 -11.36
N ILE A 477 30.82 -7.81 -11.34
CA ILE A 477 30.65 -8.60 -10.10
C ILE A 477 31.87 -8.45 -9.19
N ASN A 478 33.08 -8.55 -9.73
CA ASN A 478 34.34 -8.45 -8.99
C ASN A 478 34.52 -7.07 -8.37
N ILE A 479 34.19 -6.00 -9.12
CA ILE A 479 34.31 -4.62 -8.65
C ILE A 479 33.22 -4.28 -7.63
N ALA A 480 31.97 -4.69 -7.84
CA ALA A 480 30.92 -4.54 -6.84
C ALA A 480 31.28 -5.26 -5.52
N ARG A 481 31.85 -6.46 -5.60
CA ARG A 481 32.39 -7.17 -4.45
C ARG A 481 33.52 -6.37 -3.78
N ALA A 482 34.47 -5.82 -4.52
CA ALA A 482 35.55 -5.01 -3.95
C ALA A 482 35.02 -3.76 -3.21
N ILE A 483 33.98 -3.10 -3.74
CA ILE A 483 33.28 -1.99 -3.07
C ILE A 483 32.70 -2.49 -1.73
N ARG A 484 32.00 -3.62 -1.72
CA ARG A 484 31.44 -4.22 -0.50
C ARG A 484 32.49 -4.58 0.54
N GLU A 485 33.56 -5.22 0.07
CA GLU A 485 34.70 -5.65 0.88
C GLU A 485 35.50 -4.50 1.46
N SER A 486 35.38 -3.27 0.93
CA SER A 486 36.08 -2.07 1.40
C SER A 486 35.18 -1.10 2.18
N THR A 487 33.88 -1.39 2.27
CA THR A 487 32.88 -0.53 2.91
C THR A 487 32.14 -1.30 4.01
N VAL A 488 30.97 -1.86 3.71
CA VAL A 488 30.03 -2.45 4.68
C VAL A 488 30.62 -3.67 5.40
N ARG A 489 31.36 -4.54 4.70
CA ARG A 489 31.91 -5.77 5.30
C ARG A 489 33.07 -5.47 6.25
N VAL A 490 33.93 -4.50 5.90
CA VAL A 490 34.99 -4.01 6.80
C VAL A 490 34.40 -3.38 8.04
N GLN A 491 33.38 -2.54 7.86
CA GLN A 491 32.73 -1.85 8.96
C GLN A 491 32.13 -2.87 9.94
N TYR A 492 31.48 -3.91 9.42
CA TYR A 492 30.98 -5.02 10.23
C TYR A 492 32.11 -5.74 10.99
N TRP A 493 33.21 -6.11 10.33
CA TRP A 493 34.34 -6.81 10.97
C TRP A 493 35.06 -5.97 12.01
N LYS A 494 35.26 -4.67 11.75
CA LYS A 494 35.84 -3.70 12.68
C LYS A 494 35.01 -3.62 13.96
N ASN A 495 33.68 -3.56 13.84
CA ASN A 495 32.80 -3.38 14.99
C ASN A 495 32.43 -4.66 15.73
N LYS A 496 32.20 -5.78 15.02
CA LYS A 496 31.76 -7.05 15.63
C LYS A 496 32.90 -8.01 15.97
N LYS A 497 34.01 -7.95 15.24
CA LYS A 497 35.13 -8.87 15.41
C LYS A 497 36.43 -8.17 15.84
N ASN A 498 36.37 -6.84 16.08
CA ASN A 498 37.52 -5.99 16.40
C ASN A 498 38.69 -6.16 15.41
N ASP A 499 38.35 -6.47 14.16
CA ASP A 499 39.32 -6.74 13.10
C ASP A 499 39.63 -5.43 12.35
N LYS A 500 40.83 -4.92 12.55
CA LYS A 500 41.28 -3.61 12.05
C LYS A 500 42.31 -3.73 10.93
N ARG A 501 42.40 -4.89 10.28
CA ARG A 501 43.40 -5.15 9.24
C ARG A 501 43.20 -4.26 8.01
N TYR A 502 41.96 -3.92 7.71
CA TYR A 502 41.61 -3.09 6.56
C TYR A 502 40.91 -1.81 6.99
N THR A 503 41.04 -0.79 6.13
CA THR A 503 40.46 0.54 6.30
C THR A 503 39.05 0.57 5.70
N VAL A 504 38.13 1.27 6.39
CA VAL A 504 36.77 1.50 5.91
C VAL A 504 36.77 2.71 4.99
N ARG A 505 36.26 2.58 3.76
CA ARG A 505 36.17 3.67 2.79
C ARG A 505 34.83 4.40 2.90
N TYR A 506 34.81 5.50 3.63
CA TYR A 506 33.64 6.37 3.76
C TYR A 506 33.43 7.18 2.49
N GLY A 507 32.17 7.47 2.14
CA GLY A 507 31.83 8.34 1.00
C GLY A 507 31.94 7.71 -0.40
N LEU A 508 32.59 6.55 -0.54
CA LEU A 508 32.90 5.91 -1.83
C LEU A 508 31.72 5.88 -2.81
N GLY A 509 30.54 5.40 -2.38
CA GLY A 509 29.37 5.32 -3.26
C GLY A 509 28.92 6.68 -3.83
N ARG A 510 28.88 7.74 -2.99
CA ARG A 510 28.51 9.09 -3.44
C ARG A 510 29.56 9.67 -4.36
N ASP A 511 30.85 9.45 -4.08
CA ASP A 511 31.92 9.93 -4.93
C ASP A 511 31.91 9.26 -6.31
N LEU A 512 31.71 7.94 -6.37
CA LEU A 512 31.59 7.22 -7.64
C LEU A 512 30.43 7.73 -8.49
N VAL A 513 29.25 7.93 -7.90
CA VAL A 513 28.07 8.47 -8.62
C VAL A 513 28.25 9.93 -9.00
N ARG A 514 28.96 10.74 -8.19
CA ARG A 514 29.27 12.12 -8.54
C ARG A 514 30.20 12.20 -9.75
N GLN A 515 31.24 11.36 -9.79
CA GLN A 515 32.19 11.32 -10.90
C GLN A 515 31.61 10.65 -12.15
N SER A 516 30.53 9.87 -12.02
CA SER A 516 29.84 9.22 -13.15
C SER A 516 29.12 10.16 -14.10
N GLN A 517 29.07 11.46 -13.80
CA GLN A 517 28.60 12.49 -14.72
C GLN A 517 29.45 12.56 -16.00
N TYR A 518 30.74 12.25 -15.92
CA TYR A 518 31.65 12.21 -17.05
C TYR A 518 32.38 10.86 -17.09
N PRO A 519 32.32 10.11 -18.21
CA PRO A 519 32.92 8.77 -18.30
C PRO A 519 34.39 8.73 -17.91
N THR A 520 35.20 9.70 -18.35
CA THR A 520 36.63 9.76 -18.04
C THR A 520 36.90 9.96 -16.55
N ASP A 521 36.13 10.84 -15.88
CA ASP A 521 36.27 11.09 -14.45
C ASP A 521 35.88 9.86 -13.63
N PHE A 522 34.83 9.15 -14.08
CA PHE A 522 34.39 7.91 -13.46
C PHE A 522 35.42 6.80 -13.57
N VAL A 523 35.94 6.55 -14.77
CA VAL A 523 36.99 5.55 -15.00
C VAL A 523 38.22 5.88 -14.16
N ALA A 524 38.65 7.15 -14.14
CA ALA A 524 39.77 7.58 -13.30
C ALA A 524 39.54 7.32 -11.81
N ALA A 525 38.36 7.69 -11.29
CA ALA A 525 38.00 7.46 -9.89
C ALA A 525 37.93 5.96 -9.54
N LEU A 526 37.43 5.13 -10.45
CA LEU A 526 37.34 3.69 -10.26
C LEU A 526 38.72 3.01 -10.32
N SER A 527 39.58 3.42 -11.25
CA SER A 527 40.97 2.98 -11.33
C SER A 527 41.75 3.33 -10.06
N GLU A 528 41.59 4.55 -9.55
CA GLU A 528 42.22 4.98 -8.29
C GLU A 528 41.72 4.14 -7.11
N PHE A 529 40.41 3.87 -7.03
CA PHE A 529 39.85 2.99 -6.01
C PHE A 529 40.48 1.58 -6.06
N ILE A 530 40.56 0.97 -7.24
CA ILE A 530 41.09 -0.39 -7.41
C ILE A 530 42.57 -0.46 -7.09
N LEU A 531 43.36 0.52 -7.54
CA LEU A 531 44.77 0.61 -7.20
C LEU A 531 44.97 0.63 -5.68
N ASN A 532 44.21 1.49 -5.00
CA ASN A 532 44.29 1.61 -3.55
C ASN A 532 43.76 0.35 -2.83
N TYR A 533 42.78 -0.35 -3.40
CA TYR A 533 42.23 -1.58 -2.85
C TYR A 533 43.23 -2.75 -2.94
N ASN A 534 43.80 -2.99 -4.12
CA ASN A 534 44.80 -4.04 -4.33
C ASN A 534 46.08 -3.77 -3.54
N ALA A 535 46.52 -2.51 -3.46
CA ALA A 535 47.66 -2.13 -2.63
C ALA A 535 47.44 -2.42 -1.14
N GLU A 536 46.24 -2.16 -0.61
CA GLU A 536 45.87 -2.50 0.77
C GLU A 536 45.88 -4.02 0.98
N ASN A 537 45.34 -4.80 0.04
CA ASN A 537 45.36 -6.27 0.10
C ASN A 537 46.79 -6.81 0.20
N ALA A 538 47.68 -6.34 -0.67
CA ALA A 538 49.10 -6.74 -0.67
C ALA A 538 49.79 -6.40 0.67
N GLN A 539 49.57 -5.21 1.21
CA GLN A 539 50.13 -4.81 2.51
C GLN A 539 49.62 -5.68 3.67
N VAL A 540 48.35 -6.09 3.63
CA VAL A 540 47.77 -6.96 4.66
C VAL A 540 48.33 -8.38 4.55
N LEU A 541 48.51 -8.91 3.34
CA LEU A 541 49.15 -10.22 3.11
C LEU A 541 50.61 -10.23 3.58
N GLU A 542 51.35 -9.14 3.37
CA GLU A 542 52.73 -9.00 3.85
C GLU A 542 52.81 -8.93 5.37
N ARG A 543 51.95 -8.13 6.02
CA ARG A 543 51.92 -7.99 7.49
C ARG A 543 51.40 -9.23 8.19
N TYR A 544 50.46 -9.92 7.57
CA TYR A 544 49.80 -11.10 8.12
C TYR A 544 49.82 -12.22 7.08
N PRO A 545 50.96 -12.88 6.83
CA PRO A 545 51.03 -13.96 5.85
C PRO A 545 50.22 -15.18 6.32
N GLU A 546 49.53 -15.82 5.40
CA GLU A 546 48.58 -16.92 5.70
C GLU A 546 49.24 -18.07 6.47
N GLU A 547 50.46 -18.43 6.11
CA GLU A 547 51.26 -19.49 6.76
C GLU A 547 51.47 -19.22 8.26
N ARG A 548 51.63 -17.94 8.63
CA ARG A 548 51.89 -17.52 10.02
C ARG A 548 50.60 -17.18 10.77
N TYR A 549 49.54 -16.84 10.06
CA TYR A 549 48.25 -16.46 10.63
C TYR A 549 47.08 -17.24 9.99
N PRO A 550 47.04 -18.58 10.15
CA PRO A 550 46.03 -19.42 9.51
C PRO A 550 44.59 -19.07 9.93
N GLN A 551 44.39 -18.44 11.10
CA GLN A 551 43.10 -17.92 11.55
C GLN A 551 42.51 -16.83 10.63
N TYR A 552 43.30 -16.29 9.70
CA TYR A 552 42.91 -15.25 8.76
C TYR A 552 42.72 -15.74 7.32
N LYS A 553 42.98 -17.03 7.02
CA LYS A 553 42.89 -17.63 5.68
C LYS A 553 41.60 -17.27 4.92
N ASN A 554 40.45 -17.32 5.59
CA ASN A 554 39.15 -17.01 4.97
C ASN A 554 38.74 -15.54 5.09
N LYS A 555 39.68 -14.65 5.43
CA LYS A 555 39.44 -13.22 5.63
C LYS A 555 40.36 -12.33 4.80
N TYR A 556 41.09 -12.90 3.84
CA TYR A 556 41.77 -12.14 2.79
C TYR A 556 40.77 -11.82 1.68
N ARG A 557 41.03 -10.70 1.01
CA ARG A 557 40.24 -10.22 -0.12
C ARG A 557 40.90 -10.67 -1.42
N TRP A 558 40.10 -10.84 -2.46
CA TRP A 558 40.60 -11.09 -3.81
C TRP A 558 40.94 -9.78 -4.49
N ASP A 559 42.04 -9.76 -5.23
CA ASP A 559 42.41 -8.61 -6.05
C ASP A 559 41.47 -8.45 -7.26
N VAL A 560 41.25 -7.20 -7.64
CA VAL A 560 40.58 -6.86 -8.90
C VAL A 560 41.62 -6.86 -10.02
N GLN A 561 41.31 -7.55 -11.10
CA GLN A 561 42.22 -7.75 -12.24
C GLN A 561 42.06 -6.64 -13.28
N THR A 562 43.07 -6.43 -14.13
CA THR A 562 42.99 -5.46 -15.23
C THR A 562 41.81 -5.75 -16.16
N ARG A 563 41.55 -7.02 -16.47
CA ARG A 563 40.39 -7.42 -17.28
C ARG A 563 39.05 -6.98 -16.69
N ASP A 564 38.94 -6.91 -15.36
CA ASP A 564 37.69 -6.49 -14.70
C ASP A 564 37.41 -5.01 -15.00
N MET A 565 38.47 -4.20 -15.16
CA MET A 565 38.37 -2.80 -15.58
C MET A 565 38.11 -2.65 -17.06
N ASP A 566 38.73 -3.47 -17.90
CA ASP A 566 38.48 -3.46 -19.35
C ASP A 566 36.99 -3.74 -19.63
N GLU A 567 36.41 -4.76 -18.98
CA GLU A 567 34.98 -5.07 -19.06
C GLU A 567 34.09 -3.90 -18.57
N ILE A 568 34.45 -3.21 -17.49
CA ILE A 568 33.67 -2.04 -17.05
C ILE A 568 33.73 -0.90 -18.06
N VAL A 569 34.87 -0.65 -18.70
CA VAL A 569 34.99 0.39 -19.73
C VAL A 569 34.09 0.07 -20.92
N GLU A 570 34.05 -1.19 -21.36
CA GLU A 570 33.13 -1.66 -22.40
C GLU A 570 31.67 -1.41 -22.00
N LEU A 571 31.28 -1.76 -20.77
CA LEU A 571 29.92 -1.52 -20.26
C LEU A 571 29.58 -0.03 -20.15
N ILE A 572 30.56 0.83 -19.84
CA ILE A 572 30.37 2.30 -19.79
C ILE A 572 30.13 2.85 -21.20
N ASP A 573 30.89 2.38 -22.19
CA ASP A 573 30.74 2.81 -23.58
C ASP A 573 29.37 2.42 -24.15
N GLU A 574 28.83 1.26 -23.73
CA GLU A 574 27.54 0.75 -24.17
C GLU A 574 26.34 1.34 -23.41
N HIS A 575 26.39 1.36 -22.08
CA HIS A 575 25.23 1.69 -21.24
C HIS A 575 25.32 3.05 -20.54
N GLY A 576 26.46 3.72 -20.63
CA GLY A 576 26.73 5.01 -20.00
C GLY A 576 27.25 4.89 -18.56
N SER A 577 28.19 5.77 -18.22
CA SER A 577 28.87 5.78 -16.91
C SER A 577 27.92 5.95 -15.73
N ASN A 578 26.85 6.74 -15.87
CA ASN A 578 25.95 7.04 -14.77
C ASN A 578 25.20 5.80 -14.28
N LEU A 579 24.67 5.00 -15.20
CA LEU A 579 23.92 3.78 -14.90
C LEU A 579 24.84 2.71 -14.30
N VAL A 580 26.00 2.47 -14.92
CA VAL A 580 27.00 1.51 -14.42
C VAL A 580 27.44 1.87 -13.00
N ALA A 581 27.70 3.15 -12.72
CA ALA A 581 28.07 3.61 -11.38
C ALA A 581 26.95 3.38 -10.34
N LYS A 582 25.70 3.73 -10.68
CA LYS A 582 24.53 3.51 -9.81
C LYS A 582 24.32 2.03 -9.50
N LEU A 583 24.49 1.15 -10.50
CA LEU A 583 24.41 -0.30 -10.32
C LEU A 583 25.54 -0.83 -9.44
N LEU A 584 26.79 -0.38 -9.65
CA LEU A 584 27.93 -0.74 -8.82
C LEU A 584 27.71 -0.34 -7.35
N VAL A 585 27.12 0.84 -7.09
CA VAL A 585 26.77 1.28 -5.73
C VAL A 585 25.65 0.43 -5.14
N ALA A 586 24.56 0.19 -5.88
CA ALA A 586 23.46 -0.65 -5.39
C ALA A 586 23.95 -2.06 -4.99
N TYR A 587 24.77 -2.70 -5.84
CA TYR A 587 25.32 -4.04 -5.57
C TYR A 587 26.46 -4.04 -4.53
N GLY A 588 27.30 -3.00 -4.55
CA GLY A 588 28.44 -2.86 -3.67
C GLY A 588 28.05 -2.62 -2.21
N TYR A 589 26.84 -2.15 -1.93
CA TYR A 589 26.31 -1.97 -0.58
C TYR A 589 25.22 -3.00 -0.22
N ALA A 590 24.93 -3.95 -1.11
CA ALA A 590 24.03 -5.07 -0.86
C ALA A 590 24.76 -6.22 -0.16
N SER A 591 24.00 -7.08 0.52
CA SER A 591 24.48 -8.29 1.19
C SER A 591 24.35 -9.51 0.27
N GLU A 592 25.34 -10.39 0.29
CA GLU A 592 25.26 -11.73 -0.34
C GLU A 592 24.67 -12.78 0.61
N TYR A 593 24.49 -12.45 1.89
CA TYR A 593 24.01 -13.40 2.90
C TYR A 593 22.48 -13.52 2.90
N ARG A 594 21.97 -14.68 2.51
CA ARG A 594 20.71 -15.26 3.02
C ARG A 594 21.06 -16.47 3.89
N ALA A 595 20.37 -16.63 5.04
CA ALA A 595 20.36 -17.83 5.89
C ALA A 595 21.52 -18.09 6.89
N MET A 596 22.10 -17.07 7.54
CA MET A 596 22.98 -17.29 8.72
C MET A 596 22.45 -16.79 10.07
N THR A 597 21.35 -16.06 10.11
CA THR A 597 20.81 -15.56 11.39
C THR A 597 20.21 -16.66 12.26
N GLU A 598 19.69 -17.77 11.69
CA GLU A 598 19.11 -18.84 12.52
C GLU A 598 20.14 -19.82 13.09
N LYS A 599 21.33 -19.97 12.47
CA LYS A 599 22.40 -20.82 13.02
C LYS A 599 23.35 -20.10 13.97
N GLU A 600 23.57 -18.80 13.79
CA GLU A 600 24.44 -18.03 14.70
C GLU A 600 23.70 -17.52 15.94
N GLU A 601 22.38 -17.26 15.88
CA GLU A 601 21.58 -17.00 17.09
C GLU A 601 21.33 -18.27 17.92
N ALA A 602 21.42 -19.47 17.32
CA ALA A 602 21.37 -20.74 18.05
C ALA A 602 22.73 -21.16 18.65
N ALA A 603 23.81 -20.45 18.33
CA ALA A 603 25.18 -20.75 18.77
C ALA A 603 25.79 -19.65 19.66
N ALA A 604 24.97 -18.72 20.16
CA ALA A 604 25.30 -17.72 21.17
C ALA A 604 24.27 -17.81 22.30
#